data_AF-A0AAW0PSC4-F1
#
_entry.id   AF-A0AAW0PSC4-F1
#
_cell.length_a   1.000
_cell.length_b   1.000
_cell.length_c   1.000
_cell.angle_alpha   90.00
_cell.angle_beta   90.00
_cell.angle_gamma   90.00
#
_symmetry.space_group_name_H-M   'P 1'
#
loop_
_entity.id
_entity.type
_entity.pdbx_description
1 polymer ?
#
loop_
_entity_poly.entity_id
_entity_poly.type
_entity_poly.pdbx_seq_one_letter_code
_entity_poly.pdbx_strand_id
1 'polypeptide(L)'
;MLERYVEQQAAVYSALLDKDLKTMTKNLAMLTDDEQRMAEDLIQLLKPLKTVTTLMSSETSPTTSMILPLKHLILKSMVTEDGDSATIKEAKTAIAQDLEKDTQTQLSQPTSKKPQLWILGLILAFPQ
;
A
#
# COMPACT_ATOMS: atom_id res chain seq x y z
N MET A 1 5.71 7.65 -1.50
CA MET A 1 5.57 8.95 -0.81
C MET A 1 5.72 8.81 0.71
N LEU A 2 4.97 7.92 1.37
CA LEU A 2 5.04 7.74 2.83
C LEU A 2 6.42 7.23 3.34
N GLU A 3 7.00 6.23 2.64
CA GLU A 3 8.35 5.70 2.92
C GLU A 3 9.42 6.81 2.94
N ARG A 4 9.43 7.66 1.90
CA ARG A 4 10.32 8.82 1.81
C ARG A 4 10.10 9.84 2.93
N TYR A 5 8.85 10.04 3.36
CA TYR A 5 8.54 10.97 4.45
C TYR A 5 9.17 10.50 5.76
N VAL A 6 8.98 9.24 6.13
CA VAL A 6 9.55 8.64 7.34
C VAL A 6 11.09 8.68 7.31
N GLU A 7 11.71 8.38 6.16
CA GLU A 7 13.17 8.47 5.97
C GLU A 7 13.71 9.90 6.15
N GLN A 8 12.99 10.91 5.65
CA GLN A 8 13.43 12.30 5.68
C GLN A 8 13.11 13.01 7.01
N GLN A 9 12.19 12.46 7.82
CA GLN A 9 11.67 13.11 9.02
C GLN A 9 12.79 13.45 10.02
N ALA A 10 13.78 12.57 10.23
CA ALA A 10 14.89 12.82 11.13
C ALA A 10 15.79 13.99 10.67
N ALA A 11 16.06 14.06 9.35
CA ALA A 11 16.84 15.16 8.77
C ALA A 11 16.08 16.49 8.84
N VAL A 12 14.77 16.46 8.58
CA VAL A 12 13.90 17.64 8.70
C VAL A 12 13.81 18.09 10.15
N TYR A 13 13.61 17.19 11.12
CA TYR A 13 13.57 17.52 12.55
C TYR A 13 14.90 18.13 13.02
N SER A 14 16.03 17.56 12.60
CA SER A 14 17.35 18.10 12.92
C SER A 14 17.57 19.50 12.35
N ALA A 15 17.14 19.76 11.11
CA ALA A 15 17.23 21.08 10.49
C ALA A 15 16.34 22.11 11.19
N LEU A 16 15.18 21.69 11.70
CA LEU A 16 14.22 22.56 12.41
C LEU A 16 14.63 22.90 13.84
N LEU A 17 15.49 22.10 14.45
CA LEU A 17 16.10 22.40 15.75
C LEU A 17 17.20 23.46 15.67
N ASP A 18 17.63 23.83 14.45
CA ASP A 18 18.60 24.90 14.25
C ASP A 18 18.01 26.26 14.67
N LYS A 19 18.86 27.10 15.27
CA LYS A 19 18.43 28.31 16.00
C LYS A 19 17.74 29.33 15.10
N ASP A 20 18.05 29.32 13.81
CA ASP A 20 17.50 30.24 12.80
C ASP A 20 16.07 29.85 12.35
N LEU A 21 15.70 28.57 12.47
CA LEU A 21 14.38 28.03 12.03
C LEU A 21 13.39 27.84 13.19
N LYS A 22 13.84 27.99 14.43
CA LYS A 22 13.05 27.79 15.65
C LYS A 22 11.82 28.72 15.77
N THR A 23 11.78 29.82 15.01
CA THR A 23 10.63 30.73 14.94
C THR A 23 9.55 30.24 13.97
N MET A 24 9.90 29.42 12.98
CA MET A 24 8.98 28.84 11.99
C MET A 24 8.35 27.51 12.43
N THR A 25 8.91 26.83 13.43
CA THR A 25 8.41 25.55 13.94
C THR A 25 7.02 25.62 14.55
N LYS A 26 6.56 26.79 15.01
CA LYS A 26 5.18 26.97 15.50
C LYS A 26 4.10 26.72 14.44
N ASN A 27 4.46 26.77 13.16
CA ASN A 27 3.54 26.54 12.04
C ASN A 27 3.74 25.17 11.36
N LEU A 28 4.66 24.34 11.84
CA LEU A 28 4.93 23.02 11.27
C LEU A 28 4.23 21.96 12.11
N ALA A 29 3.13 21.42 11.56
CA ALA A 29 2.52 20.21 12.09
C ALA A 29 3.43 19.01 11.81
N MET A 30 4.08 18.50 12.86
CA MET A 30 4.81 17.24 12.83
C MET A 30 3.87 16.12 13.25
N LEU A 31 4.05 14.92 12.68
CA LEU A 31 3.36 13.73 13.17
C LEU A 31 3.75 13.51 14.64
N THR A 32 2.76 13.14 15.43
CA THR A 32 2.97 12.60 16.77
C THR A 32 3.63 11.22 16.70
N ASP A 33 4.23 10.77 17.79
CA ASP A 33 4.92 9.47 17.84
C ASP A 33 3.98 8.30 17.45
N ASP A 34 2.70 8.39 17.82
CA ASP A 34 1.67 7.40 17.46
C ASP A 34 1.36 7.40 15.96
N GLU A 35 1.28 8.59 15.34
CA GLU A 35 1.06 8.73 13.90
C GLU A 35 2.29 8.26 13.10
N GLN A 36 3.49 8.48 13.61
CA GLN A 36 4.72 7.99 13.00
C GLN A 36 4.78 6.46 13.02
N ARG A 37 4.47 5.84 14.17
CA ARG A 37 4.37 4.38 14.27
C ARG A 37 3.30 3.81 13.33
N MET A 38 2.14 4.47 13.24
CA MET A 38 1.10 4.08 12.29
C MET A 38 1.57 4.16 10.83
N ALA A 39 2.35 5.20 10.48
CA ALA A 39 2.91 5.33 9.14
C ALA A 39 3.90 4.20 8.81
N GLU A 40 4.74 3.81 9.78
CA GLU A 40 5.66 2.66 9.64
C GLU A 40 4.89 1.34 9.43
N ASP A 41 3.85 1.11 10.23
CA ASP A 41 2.99 -0.08 10.11
C ASP A 41 2.27 -0.12 8.75
N LEU A 42 1.77 1.03 8.27
CA LEU A 42 1.16 1.16 6.94
C LEU A 42 2.17 0.88 5.82
N ILE A 43 3.42 1.32 5.95
CA ILE A 43 4.46 1.01 4.96
C ILE A 43 4.67 -0.52 4.90
N GLN A 44 4.74 -1.20 6.05
CA GLN A 44 4.87 -2.66 6.07
C GLN A 44 3.66 -3.35 5.45
N LEU A 45 2.45 -2.88 5.75
CA LEU A 45 1.22 -3.37 5.16
C LEU A 45 1.21 -3.24 3.63
N LEU A 46 1.70 -2.13 3.09
CA LEU A 46 1.67 -1.85 1.65
C LEU A 46 2.82 -2.50 0.87
N LYS A 47 3.88 -3.00 1.52
CA LYS A 47 5.02 -3.65 0.85
C LYS A 47 4.63 -4.83 -0.05
N PRO A 48 3.85 -5.84 0.41
CA PRO A 48 3.45 -6.97 -0.43
C PRO A 48 2.68 -6.52 -1.67
N LEU A 49 1.80 -5.53 -1.53
CA LEU A 49 1.04 -4.95 -2.64
C LEU A 49 1.97 -4.28 -3.66
N LYS A 50 2.91 -3.45 -3.20
CA LYS A 50 3.93 -2.82 -4.05
C LYS A 50 4.75 -3.85 -4.81
N THR A 51 5.19 -4.93 -4.15
CA THR A 51 5.96 -6.01 -4.79
C THR A 51 5.16 -6.72 -5.88
N VAL A 52 3.92 -7.12 -5.59
CA VAL A 52 3.06 -7.81 -6.57
C VAL A 52 2.75 -6.90 -7.75
N THR A 53 2.39 -5.64 -7.50
CA THR A 53 2.12 -4.68 -8.57
C THR A 53 3.35 -4.43 -9.43
N THR A 54 4.54 -4.28 -8.84
CA THR A 54 5.78 -4.09 -9.60
C THR A 54 6.07 -5.30 -10.50
N LEU A 55 5.89 -6.51 -9.97
CA LEU A 55 6.04 -7.74 -10.73
C LEU A 55 5.03 -7.80 -11.89
N MET A 56 3.76 -7.53 -11.63
CA MET A 56 2.71 -7.55 -12.65
C MET A 56 2.88 -6.46 -13.70
N SER A 57 3.38 -5.28 -13.33
CA SER A 57 3.66 -4.20 -14.28
C SER A 57 4.87 -4.49 -15.18
N SER A 58 5.78 -5.39 -14.76
CA SER A 58 6.90 -5.83 -15.59
C SER A 58 6.53 -6.93 -16.59
N GLU A 59 5.37 -7.57 -16.41
CA GLU A 59 4.92 -8.71 -17.21
C GLU A 59 4.01 -8.23 -18.36
N THR A 60 4.36 -8.54 -19.61
CA THR A 60 3.57 -8.12 -20.79
C THR A 60 2.24 -8.87 -20.91
N SER A 61 2.15 -10.09 -20.38
CA SER A 61 0.94 -10.93 -20.44
C SER A 61 0.83 -11.86 -19.22
N PRO A 62 0.45 -11.34 -18.05
CA PRO A 62 0.30 -12.16 -16.84
C PRO A 62 -0.79 -13.22 -17.03
N THR A 63 -0.45 -14.47 -16.74
CA THR A 63 -1.37 -15.61 -16.87
C THR A 63 -2.16 -15.81 -15.57
N THR A 64 -3.37 -16.37 -15.64
CA THR A 64 -4.18 -16.72 -14.46
C THR A 64 -3.43 -17.62 -13.46
N SER A 65 -2.57 -18.51 -13.96
CA SER A 65 -1.68 -19.36 -13.14
C SER A 65 -0.66 -18.56 -12.31
N MET A 66 -0.33 -17.33 -12.72
CA MET A 66 0.58 -16.42 -12.00
C MET A 66 -0.19 -15.48 -11.06
N ILE A 67 -1.34 -14.97 -11.50
CA ILE A 67 -2.16 -14.02 -10.74
C ILE A 67 -2.74 -14.69 -9.48
N LEU A 68 -3.21 -15.93 -9.57
CA LEU A 68 -3.85 -16.64 -8.45
C LEU A 68 -2.89 -16.87 -7.26
N PRO A 69 -1.66 -17.37 -7.44
CA PRO A 69 -0.69 -17.47 -6.34
C PRO A 69 -0.35 -16.13 -5.70
N LEU A 70 -0.18 -15.06 -6.51
CA LEU A 70 0.15 -13.73 -6.00
C LEU A 70 -1.00 -13.15 -5.16
N LYS A 71 -2.26 -13.39 -5.57
CA LYS A 71 -3.42 -13.07 -4.76
C LYS A 71 -3.40 -13.78 -3.41
N HIS A 72 -3.15 -15.09 -3.39
CA HIS A 72 -3.09 -15.85 -2.14
C HIS A 72 -1.97 -15.35 -1.22
N LEU A 73 -0.84 -14.93 -1.81
CA LEU A 73 0.26 -14.33 -1.06
C LEU A 73 -0.19 -13.02 -0.38
N ILE A 74 -0.87 -12.13 -1.12
CA ILE A 74 -1.41 -10.88 -0.55
C ILE A 74 -2.41 -11.19 0.55
N LEU A 75 -3.42 -12.04 0.31
CA LEU A 75 -4.42 -12.39 1.32
C LEU A 75 -3.80 -12.99 2.59
N LYS A 76 -2.78 -13.83 2.44
CA LYS A 76 -2.03 -14.39 3.58
C LYS A 76 -1.32 -13.30 4.39
N SER A 77 -0.77 -12.28 3.73
CA SER A 77 -0.15 -11.13 4.40
C SER A 77 -1.14 -10.13 5.02
N MET A 78 -2.42 -10.21 4.64
CA MET A 78 -3.50 -9.35 5.18
C MET A 78 -4.23 -9.99 6.36
N VAL A 79 -3.72 -11.10 6.92
CA VAL A 79 -4.26 -11.69 8.14
C VAL A 79 -3.95 -10.76 9.33
N THR A 80 -4.97 -10.51 10.14
CA THR A 80 -4.85 -9.68 11.34
C THR A 80 -4.12 -10.43 12.43
N GLU A 81 -3.20 -9.74 13.11
CA GLU A 81 -2.41 -10.28 14.21
C GLU A 81 -2.78 -9.57 15.52
N ASP A 82 -2.57 -10.23 16.66
CA ASP A 82 -2.95 -9.68 17.97
C ASP A 82 -2.20 -8.37 18.31
N GLY A 83 -1.00 -8.17 17.72
CA GLY A 83 -0.18 -6.97 17.89
C GLY A 83 -0.53 -5.79 16.99
N ASP A 84 -1.43 -5.95 16.01
CA ASP A 84 -1.80 -4.86 15.10
C ASP A 84 -2.66 -3.80 15.80
N SER A 85 -2.45 -2.53 15.45
CA SER A 85 -3.33 -1.43 15.86
C SER A 85 -4.72 -1.55 15.21
N ALA A 86 -5.73 -0.94 15.82
CA ALA A 86 -7.11 -1.00 15.32
C ALA A 86 -7.24 -0.53 13.86
N THR A 87 -6.52 0.53 13.49
CA THR A 87 -6.51 1.08 12.12
C THR A 87 -5.84 0.13 11.12
N ILE A 88 -4.77 -0.57 11.51
CA ILE A 88 -4.12 -1.57 10.67
C ILE A 88 -4.99 -2.81 10.48
N LYS A 89 -5.71 -3.24 11.54
CA LYS A 89 -6.68 -4.33 11.44
C LYS A 89 -7.80 -3.98 10.46
N GLU A 90 -8.37 -2.78 10.58
CA GLU A 90 -9.40 -2.28 9.66
C GLU A 90 -8.86 -2.22 8.22
N ALA A 91 -7.68 -1.65 8.00
CA ALA A 91 -7.06 -1.58 6.68
C ALA A 91 -6.81 -2.97 6.07
N LYS A 92 -6.25 -3.92 6.84
CA LYS A 92 -6.08 -5.32 6.45
C LYS A 92 -7.40 -5.95 6.01
N THR A 93 -8.46 -5.77 6.81
CA THR A 93 -9.78 -6.32 6.48
C THR A 93 -10.39 -5.69 5.23
N ALA A 94 -10.28 -4.37 5.06
CA ALA A 94 -10.80 -3.67 3.89
C ALA A 94 -10.08 -4.13 2.61
N ILE A 95 -8.75 -4.26 2.65
CA ILE A 95 -7.95 -4.74 1.52
C ILE A 95 -8.30 -6.20 1.18
N ALA A 96 -8.44 -7.07 2.19
CA ALA A 96 -8.81 -8.47 1.97
C ALA A 96 -10.20 -8.60 1.33
N GLN A 97 -11.18 -7.84 1.83
CA GLN A 97 -12.55 -7.83 1.27
C GLN A 97 -12.59 -7.34 -0.17
N ASP A 98 -11.87 -6.27 -0.48
CA ASP A 98 -11.78 -5.71 -1.83
C ASP A 98 -11.17 -6.73 -2.82
N LEU A 99 -10.07 -7.36 -2.40
CA LEU A 99 -9.37 -8.36 -3.21
C LEU A 99 -10.17 -9.66 -3.40
N GLU A 100 -11.06 -10.01 -2.46
CA GLU A 100 -11.98 -11.13 -2.60
C GLU A 100 -13.15 -10.82 -3.54
N LYS A 101 -13.74 -9.63 -3.42
CA LYS A 101 -14.90 -9.18 -4.21
C LYS A 101 -14.59 -9.12 -5.72
N ASP A 102 -13.42 -8.61 -6.09
CA ASP A 102 -13.03 -8.47 -7.49
C ASP A 102 -12.88 -9.82 -8.22
N THR A 103 -12.57 -10.90 -7.50
CA THR A 103 -12.45 -12.22 -8.12
C THR A 103 -13.77 -12.93 -8.42
N GLN A 104 -14.83 -12.67 -7.65
CA GLN A 104 -16.16 -13.24 -7.94
C GLN A 104 -16.77 -12.63 -9.21
N THR A 105 -16.43 -11.37 -9.49
CA THR A 105 -16.85 -10.66 -10.71
C THR A 105 -16.12 -11.20 -11.95
N GLN A 106 -14.85 -11.57 -11.83
CA GLN A 106 -14.04 -12.11 -12.94
C GLN A 106 -14.32 -13.60 -13.24
N LEU A 107 -14.81 -14.39 -12.27
CA LEU A 107 -15.15 -15.80 -12.49
C LEU A 107 -16.52 -15.99 -13.16
N SER A 108 -17.38 -14.96 -13.16
CA SER A 108 -18.74 -15.01 -13.71
C SER A 108 -18.86 -14.50 -15.17
N GLN A 109 -17.77 -14.06 -15.80
CA GLN A 109 -17.77 -13.70 -17.22
C GLN A 109 -17.03 -14.73 -18.07
N PRO A 110 -17.73 -15.50 -18.95
CA PRO A 110 -17.05 -16.35 -19.91
C PRO A 110 -16.24 -15.49 -20.87
N THR A 111 -14.98 -15.86 -21.00
CA THR A 111 -13.95 -15.32 -21.87
C THR A 111 -14.48 -14.92 -23.25
N SER A 112 -14.49 -13.62 -23.55
CA SER A 112 -14.32 -13.15 -24.93
C SER A 112 -13.84 -11.71 -24.95
N LYS A 113 -12.53 -11.54 -25.19
CA LYS A 113 -11.88 -10.27 -25.52
C LYS A 113 -11.92 -9.18 -24.45
N LYS A 114 -11.21 -9.34 -23.32
CA LYS A 114 -10.81 -8.20 -22.47
C LYS A 114 -9.66 -8.42 -21.45
N PRO A 115 -8.65 -9.30 -21.68
CA PRO A 115 -7.56 -9.46 -20.71
C PRO A 115 -6.69 -8.20 -20.54
N GLN A 116 -6.74 -7.24 -21.47
CA GLN A 116 -5.87 -6.06 -21.49
C GLN A 116 -6.40 -4.86 -20.66
N LEU A 117 -7.71 -4.82 -20.36
CA LEU A 117 -8.33 -3.64 -19.72
C LEU A 117 -8.17 -3.63 -18.20
N TRP A 118 -8.02 -4.79 -17.56
CA TRP A 118 -7.85 -4.86 -16.10
C TRP A 118 -6.44 -4.43 -15.66
N ILE A 119 -5.43 -4.77 -16.47
CA ILE A 119 -4.05 -4.30 -16.26
C ILE A 119 -3.99 -2.77 -16.38
N LEU A 120 -4.71 -2.18 -17.35
CA LEU A 120 -4.86 -0.73 -17.44
C LEU A 120 -5.57 -0.12 -16.23
N GLY A 121 -6.60 -0.79 -15.68
CA GLY A 121 -7.29 -0.34 -14.48
C GLY A 121 -6.39 -0.30 -13.24
N LEU A 122 -5.55 -1.33 -13.06
CA LEU A 122 -4.60 -1.41 -11.95
C LEU A 122 -3.44 -0.40 -12.11
N ILE A 123 -3.02 -0.12 -13.34
CA ILE A 123 -1.98 0.90 -13.64
C ILE A 123 -2.56 2.32 -13.48
N LEU A 124 -3.81 2.58 -13.87
CA LEU A 124 -4.45 3.90 -13.73
C LEU A 124 -4.89 4.22 -12.29
N ALA A 125 -5.19 3.21 -11.47
CA ALA A 125 -5.62 3.41 -10.08
C ALA A 125 -4.46 3.81 -9.14
N PHE A 126 -3.21 3.73 -9.59
CA PHE A 126 -2.04 4.07 -8.79
C PHE A 126 -1.05 4.93 -9.59
N PRO A 127 -1.31 6.25 -9.72
CA PRO A 127 -0.33 7.15 -10.32
C PRO A 127 0.89 7.29 -9.40
N GLN A 128 2.09 7.26 -10.01
CA GLN A 128 3.38 7.53 -9.36
C GLN A 128 3.44 8.88 -8.65
#